data_AF-A0AA38HKC2-F1
#
_entry.id   AF-A0AA38HKC2-F1
#
_cell.length_a   1.000
_cell.length_b   1.000
_cell.length_c   1.000
_cell.angle_alpha   90.00
_cell.angle_beta   90.00
_cell.angle_gamma   90.00
#
_symmetry.space_group_name_H-M   'P 1'
#
loop_
_entity.id
_entity.type
_entity.pdbx_description
1 polymer ?
#
loop_
_entity_poly.entity_id
_entity_poly.type
_entity_poly.pdbx_seq_one_letter_code
_entity_poly.pdbx_strand_id
1 'polypeptide(L)'
;MKDGKQEIKAGSKITVYTNPDEFTTRECGPTELQMSYDMSQDVKVGDKVLVDDGKLVMTVTDVKPGIVMCDAFNNHLVKTNKRVNLPGVDFTLPFLAEKDYNDITFGAGEGIDYIAASFVNNADNVKEIRTLLKKLNAEHIQIISKIESQLGIDNIDSIIEASDGIMVARGDLGLEIPY
;
A
#
# COMPACT_ATOMS: atom_id res chain seq x y z
N MET A 1 -2.80 -8.92 18.22
CA MET A 1 -4.15 -9.49 18.45
C MET A 1 -4.04 -10.71 19.33
N LYS A 2 -4.88 -10.84 20.36
CA LYS A 2 -5.00 -12.07 21.14
C LYS A 2 -5.47 -13.21 20.22
N ASP A 3 -4.84 -14.39 20.28
CA ASP A 3 -5.17 -15.59 19.49
C ASP A 3 -5.09 -15.45 17.95
N GLY A 4 -4.43 -14.41 17.43
CA GLY A 4 -4.18 -14.23 15.99
C GLY A 4 -5.40 -13.86 15.13
N LYS A 5 -6.56 -13.63 15.75
CA LYS A 5 -7.79 -13.21 15.07
C LYS A 5 -8.68 -12.35 15.97
N GLN A 6 -9.48 -11.48 15.37
CA GLN A 6 -10.35 -10.53 16.07
C GLN A 6 -11.63 -10.30 15.27
N GLU A 7 -12.77 -10.43 15.94
CA GLU A 7 -14.07 -10.11 15.34
C GLU A 7 -14.35 -8.61 15.52
N ILE A 8 -14.49 -7.90 14.40
CA ILE A 8 -14.90 -6.51 14.36
C ILE A 8 -16.37 -6.46 13.98
N LYS A 9 -17.18 -5.74 14.75
CA LYS A 9 -18.61 -5.56 14.48
C LYS A 9 -18.87 -4.21 13.80
N ALA A 10 -19.88 -4.16 12.95
CA ALA A 10 -20.39 -2.93 12.36
C ALA A 10 -20.77 -1.91 13.45
N GLY A 11 -20.44 -0.65 13.22
CA GLY A 11 -20.60 0.45 14.16
C GLY A 11 -19.57 0.49 15.29
N SER A 12 -18.61 -0.46 15.36
CA SER A 12 -17.55 -0.40 16.36
C SER A 12 -16.61 0.77 16.09
N LYS A 13 -16.21 1.47 17.15
CA LYS A 13 -15.10 2.43 17.11
C LYS A 13 -13.79 1.68 17.26
N ILE A 14 -12.92 1.80 16.26
CA ILE A 14 -11.64 1.11 16.18
C ILE A 14 -10.52 2.13 16.30
N THR A 15 -9.58 1.87 17.21
CA THR A 15 -8.33 2.61 17.32
C THR A 15 -7.25 1.88 16.54
N VAL A 16 -6.65 2.51 15.55
CA VAL A 16 -5.49 2.00 14.81
C VAL A 16 -4.25 2.71 15.32
N TYR A 17 -3.35 1.96 15.96
CA TYR A 17 -2.04 2.44 16.34
C TYR A 17 -1.08 2.33 15.15
N THR A 18 -0.36 3.40 14.86
CA THR A 18 0.41 3.51 13.61
C THR A 18 1.90 3.72 13.85
N ASN A 19 2.37 3.63 15.10
CA ASN A 19 3.78 3.69 15.45
C ASN A 19 4.53 2.42 15.00
N PRO A 20 5.46 2.49 14.01
CA PRO A 20 6.18 1.32 13.54
C PRO A 20 7.06 0.66 14.61
N ASP A 21 7.60 1.43 15.56
CA ASP A 21 8.48 0.93 16.62
C ASP A 21 7.72 0.00 17.59
N GLU A 22 6.41 0.16 17.69
CA GLU A 22 5.55 -0.65 18.56
C GLU A 22 4.85 -1.79 17.81
N PHE A 23 4.96 -1.85 16.48
CA PHE A 23 4.20 -2.78 15.65
C PHE A 23 4.44 -4.25 16.03
N THR A 24 5.63 -4.60 16.51
CA THR A 24 5.94 -5.99 16.90
C THR A 24 5.71 -6.29 18.37
N THR A 25 5.51 -5.27 19.22
CA THR A 25 5.49 -5.41 20.69
C THR A 25 4.14 -5.10 21.30
N ARG A 26 3.27 -4.35 20.62
CA ARG A 26 1.97 -3.95 21.13
C ARG A 26 0.94 -5.08 21.06
N GLU A 27 0.33 -5.38 22.21
CA GLU A 27 -0.86 -6.22 22.26
C GLU A 27 -2.11 -5.36 22.05
N CYS A 28 -2.79 -5.55 20.92
CA CYS A 28 -4.08 -4.90 20.64
C CYS A 28 -5.25 -5.65 21.28
N GLY A 29 -6.13 -4.90 21.94
CA GLY A 29 -7.43 -5.37 22.43
C GLY A 29 -8.52 -5.47 21.35
N PRO A 30 -9.77 -5.83 21.72
CA PRO A 30 -10.85 -6.16 20.77
C PRO A 30 -11.30 -5.02 19.83
N THR A 31 -11.03 -3.77 20.18
CA THR A 31 -11.35 -2.58 19.38
C THR A 31 -10.09 -1.85 18.94
N GLU A 32 -8.95 -2.52 18.98
CA GLU A 32 -7.66 -1.95 18.61
C GLU A 32 -7.04 -2.77 17.48
N LEU A 33 -6.41 -2.07 16.56
CA LEU A 33 -5.59 -2.61 15.48
C LEU A 33 -4.25 -1.88 15.50
N GLN A 34 -3.28 -2.43 14.78
CA GLN A 34 -1.99 -1.79 14.58
C GLN A 34 -1.57 -1.89 13.12
N MET A 35 -0.80 -0.90 12.67
CA MET A 35 -0.24 -0.85 11.34
C MET A 35 1.27 -0.70 11.40
N SER A 36 1.98 -1.29 10.44
CA SER A 36 3.44 -1.27 10.36
C SER A 36 4.03 0.05 9.86
N TYR A 37 3.17 1.02 9.54
CA TYR A 37 3.52 2.30 8.95
C TYR A 37 2.67 3.40 9.60
N ASP A 38 3.20 4.62 9.68
CA ASP A 38 2.49 5.76 10.26
C ASP A 38 1.49 6.40 9.29
N MET A 39 0.37 5.73 9.01
CA MET A 39 -0.69 6.32 8.18
C MET A 39 -1.30 7.60 8.74
N SER A 40 -1.06 7.96 10.01
CA SER A 40 -1.63 9.18 10.59
C SER A 40 -1.12 10.46 9.92
N GLN A 41 -0.02 10.37 9.15
CA GLN A 41 0.51 11.48 8.34
C GLN A 41 -0.20 11.64 6.99
N ASP A 42 -0.87 10.59 6.50
CA ASP A 42 -1.40 10.55 5.13
C ASP A 42 -2.92 10.64 5.09
N VAL A 43 -3.61 10.00 6.04
CA VAL A 43 -5.08 9.95 6.04
C VAL A 43 -5.69 11.19 6.67
N LYS A 44 -6.91 11.50 6.24
CA LYS A 44 -7.78 12.53 6.82
C LYS A 44 -9.14 11.96 7.21
N VAL A 45 -9.86 12.70 8.04
CA VAL A 45 -11.24 12.38 8.41
C VAL A 45 -12.10 12.22 7.15
N GLY A 46 -12.86 11.12 7.09
CA GLY A 46 -13.67 10.74 5.94
C GLY A 46 -13.03 9.70 5.01
N ASP A 47 -11.71 9.53 5.06
CA ASP A 47 -11.02 8.52 4.25
C ASP A 47 -11.46 7.09 4.61
N LYS A 48 -11.31 6.18 3.66
CA LYS A 48 -11.60 4.76 3.86
C LYS A 48 -10.33 4.01 4.24
N VAL A 49 -10.48 3.08 5.18
CA VAL A 49 -9.45 2.10 5.53
C VAL A 49 -10.02 0.72 5.20
N LEU A 50 -9.44 0.08 4.20
CA LEU A 50 -9.83 -1.25 3.73
C LEU A 50 -8.88 -2.28 4.32
N VAL A 51 -9.41 -3.31 5.00
CA VAL A 51 -8.59 -4.35 5.63
C VAL A 51 -8.95 -5.72 5.04
N ASP A 52 -7.94 -6.56 4.82
CA ASP A 52 -8.06 -7.91 4.25
C ASP A 52 -8.71 -7.89 2.87
N ASP A 53 -8.11 -7.09 1.97
CA ASP A 53 -8.55 -6.89 0.58
C ASP A 53 -10.01 -6.35 0.52
N GLY A 54 -10.33 -5.36 1.35
CA GLY A 54 -11.64 -4.69 1.36
C GLY A 54 -12.76 -5.42 2.10
N LYS A 55 -12.50 -6.59 2.72
CA LYS A 55 -13.52 -7.35 3.45
C LYS A 55 -14.00 -6.66 4.72
N LEU A 56 -13.13 -5.89 5.37
CA LEU A 56 -13.54 -4.94 6.40
C LEU A 56 -13.33 -3.53 5.86
N VAL A 57 -14.40 -2.74 5.86
CA VAL A 57 -14.37 -1.33 5.51
C VAL A 57 -14.52 -0.51 6.78
N MET A 58 -13.63 0.45 6.98
CA MET A 58 -13.74 1.43 8.06
C MET A 58 -13.65 2.84 7.48
N THR A 59 -14.20 3.82 8.20
CA THR A 59 -14.12 5.24 7.82
C THR A 59 -13.38 6.00 8.92
N VAL A 60 -12.37 6.78 8.56
CA VAL A 60 -11.60 7.59 9.50
C VAL A 60 -12.52 8.66 10.12
N THR A 61 -12.56 8.73 11.45
CA THR A 61 -13.36 9.69 12.21
C THR A 61 -12.53 10.72 12.95
N ASP A 62 -11.28 10.42 13.27
CA ASP A 62 -10.33 11.36 13.87
C ASP A 62 -8.88 10.91 13.61
N VAL A 63 -7.96 11.87 13.53
CA VAL A 63 -6.54 11.61 13.28
C VAL A 63 -5.70 12.37 14.30
N LYS A 64 -4.84 11.64 15.00
CA LYS A 64 -3.85 12.18 15.94
C LYS A 64 -2.48 11.60 15.57
N PRO A 65 -1.37 12.26 15.97
CA PRO A 65 -0.04 11.71 15.75
C PRO A 65 0.07 10.28 16.28
N GLY A 66 0.36 9.33 15.39
CA GLY A 66 0.52 7.90 15.70
C GLY A 66 -0.77 7.12 15.99
N ILE A 67 -1.95 7.74 15.87
CA ILE A 67 -3.25 7.14 16.20
C ILE A 67 -4.33 7.60 15.23
N VAL A 68 -4.98 6.65 14.56
CA VAL A 68 -6.15 6.89 13.70
C VAL A 68 -7.38 6.23 14.32
N MET A 69 -8.47 6.98 14.47
CA MET A 69 -9.75 6.44 14.91
C MET A 69 -10.66 6.23 13.72
N CYS A 70 -11.32 5.08 13.67
CA CYS A 70 -12.19 4.68 12.58
C CYS A 70 -13.51 4.11 13.09
N ASP A 71 -14.58 4.28 12.31
CA ASP A 71 -15.85 3.57 12.51
C ASP A 71 -15.94 2.41 11.52
N ALA A 72 -16.14 1.19 12.02
CA ALA A 72 -16.32 0.00 11.20
C ALA A 72 -17.68 0.02 10.50
N PHE A 73 -17.69 -0.12 9.18
CA PHE A 73 -18.92 -0.15 8.39
C PHE A 73 -19.63 -1.51 8.47
N ASN A 74 -18.87 -2.60 8.45
CA ASN A 74 -19.40 -3.96 8.41
C ASN A 74 -18.74 -4.90 9.43
N ASN A 75 -19.32 -6.08 9.62
CA ASN A 75 -18.74 -7.14 10.43
C ASN A 75 -17.62 -7.86 9.64
N HIS A 76 -16.51 -8.19 10.29
CA HIS A 76 -15.48 -9.07 9.72
C HIS A 76 -14.62 -9.75 10.79
N LEU A 77 -14.12 -10.96 10.50
CA LEU A 77 -13.10 -11.63 11.30
C LEU A 77 -11.72 -11.32 10.71
N VAL A 78 -11.03 -10.36 11.32
CA VAL A 78 -9.67 -9.96 10.92
C VAL A 78 -8.67 -10.95 11.50
N LYS A 79 -7.69 -11.38 10.71
CA LYS A 79 -6.53 -12.17 11.18
C LYS A 79 -5.29 -11.27 11.27
N THR A 80 -4.20 -11.77 11.83
CA THR A 80 -2.92 -11.05 11.80
C THR A 80 -2.36 -10.92 10.38
N ASN A 81 -1.52 -9.90 10.15
CA ASN A 81 -0.80 -9.65 8.91
C ASN A 81 -1.70 -9.54 7.67
N LYS A 82 -2.84 -8.87 7.84
CA LYS A 82 -3.73 -8.54 6.72
C LYS A 82 -3.32 -7.25 6.06
N ARG A 83 -3.45 -7.23 4.73
CA ARG A 83 -3.21 -6.03 3.93
C ARG A 83 -4.20 -4.94 4.30
N VAL A 84 -3.70 -3.71 4.29
CA VAL A 84 -4.48 -2.49 4.43
C VAL A 84 -4.33 -1.71 3.14
N ASN A 85 -5.44 -1.27 2.56
CA ASN A 85 -5.47 -0.37 1.42
C ASN A 85 -6.14 0.94 1.86
N LEU A 86 -5.62 2.06 1.36
CA LEU A 86 -6.10 3.41 1.69
C LEU A 86 -6.50 4.11 0.38
N PRO A 87 -7.73 3.87 -0.13
CA PRO A 87 -8.13 4.37 -1.43
C PRO A 87 -7.97 5.87 -1.60
N GLY A 88 -7.27 6.28 -2.66
CA GLY A 88 -7.06 7.68 -2.99
C GLY A 88 -6.12 8.45 -2.05
N VAL A 89 -5.36 7.74 -1.21
CA VAL A 89 -4.35 8.32 -0.32
C VAL A 89 -2.97 8.23 -0.97
N ASP A 90 -2.23 9.34 -0.96
CA ASP A 90 -0.83 9.37 -1.37
C ASP A 90 0.05 9.07 -0.15
N PHE A 91 0.86 8.01 -0.24
CA PHE A 91 1.64 7.52 0.89
C PHE A 91 2.96 8.27 0.98
N THR A 92 3.39 8.66 2.20
CA THR A 92 4.76 9.21 2.39
C THR A 92 5.87 8.15 2.37
N LEU A 93 5.53 6.89 2.13
CA LEU A 93 6.51 5.81 1.98
C LEU A 93 7.35 5.98 0.69
N PRO A 94 8.66 5.67 0.75
CA PRO A 94 9.47 5.54 -0.46
C PRO A 94 8.84 4.53 -1.42
N PHE A 95 8.93 4.81 -2.72
CA PHE A 95 8.39 3.94 -3.75
C PHE A 95 9.09 2.57 -3.77
N LEU A 96 10.42 2.56 -3.66
CA LEU A 96 11.20 1.33 -3.52
C LEU A 96 11.62 1.13 -2.05
N ALA A 97 11.19 0.02 -1.46
CA ALA A 97 11.74 -0.43 -0.19
C ALA A 97 13.12 -1.08 -0.39
N GLU A 98 13.88 -1.24 0.69
CA GLU A 98 15.19 -1.93 0.66
C GLU A 98 15.09 -3.32 0.02
N LYS A 99 13.99 -4.04 0.31
CA LYS A 99 13.73 -5.34 -0.30
C LYS A 99 13.57 -5.24 -1.83
N ASP A 100 12.85 -4.23 -2.33
CA ASP A 100 12.64 -4.06 -3.77
C ASP A 100 13.97 -3.74 -4.47
N TYR A 101 14.81 -2.90 -3.87
CA TYR A 101 16.18 -2.66 -4.35
C TYR A 101 17.00 -3.95 -4.45
N ASN A 102 16.93 -4.80 -3.43
CA ASN A 102 17.64 -6.08 -3.40
C ASN A 102 17.09 -7.05 -4.46
N ASP A 103 15.78 -7.14 -4.60
CA ASP A 103 15.12 -8.03 -5.56
C ASP A 103 15.40 -7.60 -7.01
N ILE A 104 15.40 -6.29 -7.31
CA ILE A 104 15.77 -5.75 -8.63
C ILE A 104 17.25 -6.05 -8.92
N THR A 105 18.12 -5.84 -7.92
CA THR A 105 19.56 -6.12 -8.07
C THR A 105 19.81 -7.60 -8.33
N PHE A 106 19.13 -8.48 -7.59
CA PHE A 106 19.19 -9.92 -7.80
C PHE A 106 18.69 -10.30 -9.20
N GLY A 107 17.50 -9.83 -9.58
CA GLY A 107 16.92 -10.12 -10.89
C GLY A 107 17.79 -9.66 -12.06
N ALA A 108 18.44 -8.50 -11.93
CA ALA A 108 19.40 -8.01 -12.92
C ALA A 108 20.63 -8.95 -13.05
N GLY A 109 21.11 -9.54 -11.95
CA GLY A 109 22.18 -10.54 -11.97
C GLY A 109 21.76 -11.86 -12.62
N GLU A 110 20.49 -12.24 -12.52
CA GLU A 110 19.92 -13.45 -13.12
C GLU A 110 19.51 -13.28 -14.60
N GLY A 111 19.57 -12.06 -15.14
CA GLY A 111 19.27 -11.78 -16.54
C GLY A 111 17.77 -11.82 -16.88
N ILE A 112 16.91 -11.31 -15.99
CA ILE A 112 15.48 -11.15 -16.29
C ILE A 112 15.24 -10.15 -17.43
N ASP A 113 14.15 -10.33 -18.18
CA ASP A 113 13.80 -9.40 -19.27
C ASP A 113 12.91 -8.24 -18.82
N TYR A 114 12.08 -8.45 -17.80
CA TYR A 114 11.04 -7.50 -17.38
C TYR A 114 10.96 -7.36 -15.86
N ILE A 115 10.69 -6.15 -15.40
CA ILE A 115 10.25 -5.84 -14.04
C ILE A 115 8.80 -5.38 -14.09
N ALA A 116 7.92 -6.06 -13.35
CA ALA A 116 6.56 -5.61 -13.13
C ALA A 116 6.50 -4.72 -11.86
N ALA A 117 6.63 -3.41 -12.04
CA ALA A 117 6.72 -2.45 -10.96
C ALA A 117 5.34 -2.20 -10.33
N SER A 118 5.18 -2.51 -9.05
CA SER A 118 3.90 -2.39 -8.34
C SER A 118 3.64 -0.96 -7.87
N PHE A 119 2.37 -0.55 -7.79
CA PHE A 119 1.89 0.73 -7.26
C PHE A 119 2.60 1.96 -7.84
N VAL A 120 2.84 1.96 -9.16
CA VAL A 120 3.42 3.11 -9.84
C VAL A 120 2.38 4.23 -9.89
N ASN A 121 2.68 5.34 -9.20
CA ASN A 121 1.78 6.49 -9.08
C ASN A 121 2.22 7.69 -9.93
N ASN A 122 3.49 7.76 -10.35
CA ASN A 122 4.02 8.85 -11.17
C ASN A 122 5.24 8.42 -12.00
N ALA A 123 5.68 9.28 -12.91
CA ALA A 123 6.84 9.04 -13.77
C ALA A 123 8.17 8.91 -13.00
N ASP A 124 8.31 9.56 -11.84
CA ASP A 124 9.56 9.54 -11.08
C ASP A 124 9.78 8.17 -10.40
N ASN A 125 8.72 7.46 -10.02
CA ASN A 125 8.79 6.06 -9.60
C ASN A 125 9.46 5.18 -10.68
N VAL A 126 9.09 5.38 -11.94
CA VAL A 126 9.67 4.63 -13.07
C VAL A 126 11.13 5.03 -13.30
N LYS A 127 11.45 6.32 -13.21
CA LYS A 127 12.82 6.83 -13.34
C LYS A 127 13.74 6.35 -12.21
N GLU A 128 13.20 6.12 -11.01
CA GLU A 128 13.94 5.57 -9.89
C GLU A 128 14.45 4.16 -10.21
N ILE A 129 13.56 3.27 -10.68
CA ILE A 129 13.93 1.92 -11.15
C ILE A 129 14.92 2.01 -12.32
N ARG A 130 14.67 2.90 -13.29
CA ARG A 130 15.56 3.09 -14.45
C ARG A 130 16.98 3.49 -14.01
N THR A 131 17.08 4.39 -13.03
CA THR A 131 18.35 4.83 -12.46
C THR A 131 19.08 3.68 -11.76
N LEU A 132 18.36 2.82 -11.04
CA LEU A 132 18.93 1.62 -10.43
C LEU A 132 19.46 0.65 -11.49
N LEU A 133 18.66 0.32 -12.51
CA LEU A 133 19.08 -0.54 -13.62
C LEU A 133 20.33 -0.02 -14.34
N LYS A 134 20.41 1.30 -14.55
CA LYS A 134 21.60 1.95 -15.12
C LYS A 134 22.85 1.74 -14.27
N LYS A 135 22.75 1.88 -12.94
CA LYS A 135 23.87 1.61 -12.02
C LYS A 135 24.35 0.16 -12.08
N LEU A 136 23.45 -0.77 -12.41
CA LEU A 136 23.71 -2.20 -12.54
C LEU A 136 24.15 -2.61 -13.95
N ASN A 137 24.27 -1.68 -14.91
CA ASN A 137 24.48 -1.95 -16.34
C ASN A 137 23.39 -2.87 -16.94
N ALA A 138 22.16 -2.76 -16.44
CA ALA A 138 21.02 -3.60 -16.80
C ALA A 138 19.91 -2.81 -17.52
N GLU A 139 20.27 -1.78 -18.29
CA GLU A 139 19.31 -0.91 -19.02
C GLU A 139 18.48 -1.66 -20.08
N HIS A 140 18.86 -2.89 -20.43
CA HIS A 140 18.10 -3.75 -21.34
C HIS A 140 16.79 -4.28 -20.71
N ILE A 141 16.71 -4.33 -19.37
CA ILE A 141 15.53 -4.80 -18.65
C ILE A 141 14.40 -3.79 -18.80
N GLN A 142 13.23 -4.28 -19.23
CA GLN A 142 12.05 -3.47 -19.49
C GLN A 142 11.22 -3.28 -18.21
N ILE A 143 10.65 -2.09 -18.02
CA ILE A 143 9.80 -1.74 -16.89
C ILE A 143 8.33 -1.73 -17.33
N ILE A 144 7.56 -2.66 -16.78
CA ILE A 144 6.11 -2.75 -16.93
C ILE A 144 5.47 -2.14 -15.69
N SER A 145 4.93 -0.92 -15.79
CA SER A 145 4.29 -0.25 -14.66
C SER A 145 2.89 -0.81 -14.42
N LYS A 146 2.64 -1.28 -13.18
CA LYS A 146 1.33 -1.74 -12.74
C LYS A 146 0.53 -0.53 -12.26
N ILE A 147 -0.61 -0.29 -12.91
CA ILE A 147 -1.57 0.74 -12.51
C ILE A 147 -2.56 0.11 -11.54
N GLU A 148 -2.44 0.51 -10.28
CA GLU A 148 -3.09 -0.12 -9.13
C GLU A 148 -3.87 0.86 -8.25
N SER A 149 -3.77 2.17 -8.52
CA SER A 149 -4.34 3.23 -7.70
C SER A 149 -5.02 4.31 -8.55
N GLN A 150 -5.85 5.14 -7.91
CA GLN A 150 -6.42 6.33 -8.55
C GLN A 150 -5.31 7.30 -9.01
N LEU A 151 -4.25 7.49 -8.22
CA LEU A 151 -3.12 8.35 -8.58
C LEU A 151 -2.41 7.87 -9.85
N GLY A 152 -2.25 6.55 -10.00
CA GLY A 152 -1.70 5.96 -11.22
C GLY A 152 -2.59 6.20 -12.45
N ILE A 153 -3.92 6.22 -12.27
CA ILE A 153 -4.85 6.63 -13.33
C ILE A 153 -4.68 8.11 -13.66
N ASP A 154 -4.66 8.97 -12.65
CA ASP A 154 -4.60 10.42 -12.83
C ASP A 154 -3.32 10.87 -13.54
N ASN A 155 -2.21 10.17 -13.30
CA ASN A 155 -0.88 10.46 -13.87
C ASN A 155 -0.52 9.58 -15.08
N ILE A 156 -1.48 8.83 -15.64
CA ILE A 156 -1.22 7.73 -16.58
C ILE A 156 -0.38 8.13 -17.79
N ASP A 157 -0.61 9.31 -18.36
CA ASP A 157 0.12 9.77 -19.55
C ASP A 157 1.63 9.89 -19.28
N SER A 158 1.99 10.48 -18.14
CA SER A 158 3.40 10.62 -17.73
C SER A 158 4.05 9.29 -17.37
N ILE A 159 3.28 8.35 -16.84
CA ILE A 159 3.75 7.00 -16.52
C ILE A 159 4.01 6.24 -17.83
N ILE A 160 3.09 6.31 -18.79
CA ILE A 160 3.25 5.71 -20.12
C ILE A 160 4.53 6.22 -20.80
N GLU A 161 4.81 7.52 -20.74
CA GLU A 161 6.00 8.10 -21.36
C GLU A 161 7.31 7.57 -20.73
N ALA A 162 7.31 7.28 -19.43
CA ALA A 162 8.51 6.81 -18.72
C ALA A 162 8.71 5.28 -18.78
N SER A 163 7.64 4.52 -19.02
CA SER A 163 7.59 3.06 -18.97
C SER A 163 7.82 2.40 -20.32
N ASP A 164 8.20 1.11 -20.29
CA ASP A 164 8.30 0.29 -21.51
C ASP A 164 7.00 -0.49 -21.78
N GLY A 165 6.10 -0.54 -20.80
CA GLY A 165 4.76 -1.06 -20.93
C GLY A 165 3.92 -0.81 -19.69
N ILE A 166 2.62 -1.09 -19.80
CA ILE A 166 1.64 -0.92 -18.74
C ILE A 166 0.93 -2.24 -18.45
N MET A 167 0.71 -2.52 -17.16
CA MET A 167 -0.16 -3.59 -16.69
C MET A 167 -1.35 -3.00 -15.94
N VAL A 168 -2.56 -3.24 -16.44
CA VAL A 168 -3.79 -2.87 -15.72
C VAL A 168 -4.06 -3.92 -14.64
N ALA A 169 -3.55 -3.66 -13.44
CA ALA A 169 -3.61 -4.60 -12.32
C ALA A 169 -4.94 -4.47 -11.57
N ARG A 170 -6.00 -4.97 -12.21
CA ARG A 170 -7.41 -4.83 -11.77
C ARG A 170 -7.73 -5.34 -10.36
N GLY A 171 -6.89 -6.20 -9.79
CA GLY A 171 -7.09 -6.74 -8.44
C GLY A 171 -7.01 -5.63 -7.39
N ASP A 172 -5.83 -5.01 -7.27
CA ASP A 172 -5.62 -3.87 -6.37
C ASP A 172 -6.36 -2.63 -6.86
N LEU A 173 -6.42 -2.39 -8.18
CA LEU A 173 -7.15 -1.24 -8.72
C LEU A 173 -8.64 -1.24 -8.34
N GLY A 174 -9.28 -2.42 -8.30
CA GLY A 174 -10.68 -2.55 -7.89
C GLY A 174 -10.95 -2.24 -6.41
N LEU A 175 -9.91 -2.13 -5.58
CA LEU A 175 -10.02 -1.64 -4.21
C LEU A 175 -9.96 -0.10 -4.14
N GLU A 176 -9.35 0.53 -5.14
CA GLU A 176 -9.06 1.96 -5.20
C GLU A 176 -10.16 2.76 -5.90
N ILE A 177 -10.83 2.15 -6.89
CA ILE A 177 -11.87 2.83 -7.69
C ILE A 177 -13.24 2.13 -7.58
N PRO A 178 -14.35 2.87 -7.74
CA PRO A 178 -15.68 2.27 -7.83
C PRO A 178 -15.77 1.29 -9.01
N TYR A 179 -16.46 0.17 -8.81
CA TYR A 179 -16.75 -0.85 -9.83
C TYR A 179 -18.25 -1.14 -9.96
#